data_AF-A0A954FRG3-F1
#
_entry.id   AF-A0A954FRG3-F1
#
_cell.length_a   1.000
_cell.length_b   1.000
_cell.length_c   1.000
_cell.angle_alpha   90.00
_cell.angle_beta   90.00
_cell.angle_gamma   90.00
#
_symmetry.space_group_name_H-M   'P 1'
#
loop_
_entity.id
_entity.type
_entity.pdbx_description
1 polymer ?
#
loop_
_entity_poly.entity_id
_entity_poly.type
_entity_poly.pdbx_seq_one_letter_code
_entity_poly.pdbx_strand_id
1 'polypeptide(L)'
;MDKSQIITALQTALPPVMRWSGAVARRLRQFNISVDGKHSGNANTDALTLADLSVQELLVASLRDADPILRTCRIQGEETTGDMARFAADSPLGIAIDPIDGTKQYRDKTGNGYSVIVHLHDDSTPHYSLVFAPEMGEHGTWVEVTAERIVCGPDDPSRTARDVLDSLPDLTARRVNAGPGIYLIGFQQRDTQRAREVDQLVVRGRNLAGHTSDEMPGSIYPFMATGEYSGSLIHSPNIYDFPVSMHIARVRGGDAVWVHNRQPVHYRELWMD
;
A
#
# COMPACT_ATOMS: atom_id res chain seq x y z
N MET A 1 -12.93 -18.26 -12.40
CA MET A 1 -13.06 -16.80 -12.21
C MET A 1 -12.00 -16.15 -13.07
N ASP A 2 -12.37 -15.26 -13.98
CA ASP A 2 -11.41 -14.63 -14.89
C ASP A 2 -10.75 -13.44 -14.17
N LYS A 3 -9.49 -13.62 -13.79
CA LYS A 3 -8.68 -12.61 -13.11
C LYS A 3 -8.57 -11.34 -13.94
N SER A 4 -8.46 -11.46 -15.26
CA SER A 4 -8.32 -10.31 -16.16
C SER A 4 -9.58 -9.44 -16.14
N GLN A 5 -10.77 -10.05 -16.10
CA GLN A 5 -12.03 -9.31 -15.98
C GLN A 5 -12.12 -8.54 -14.65
N ILE A 6 -11.67 -9.15 -13.55
CA ILE A 6 -11.64 -8.47 -12.24
C ILE A 6 -10.66 -7.30 -12.26
N ILE A 7 -9.45 -7.48 -12.81
CA ILE A 7 -8.46 -6.40 -12.92
C ILE A 7 -9.03 -5.26 -13.78
N THR A 8 -9.65 -5.55 -14.92
CA THR A 8 -10.29 -4.51 -15.75
C THR A 8 -11.39 -3.76 -14.99
N ALA A 9 -12.23 -4.46 -14.23
CA ALA A 9 -13.26 -3.84 -13.40
C ALA A 9 -12.64 -2.93 -12.32
N LEU A 10 -11.58 -3.38 -11.64
CA LEU A 10 -10.83 -2.58 -10.66
C LEU A 10 -10.18 -1.36 -11.30
N GLN A 11 -9.51 -1.50 -12.44
CA GLN A 11 -8.85 -0.41 -13.17
C GLN A 11 -9.83 0.64 -13.67
N THR A 12 -11.08 0.24 -13.95
CA THR A 12 -12.14 1.15 -14.36
C THR A 12 -12.73 1.89 -13.17
N ALA A 13 -13.06 1.15 -12.11
CA ALA A 13 -13.82 1.67 -10.97
C ALA A 13 -12.99 2.46 -9.97
N LEU A 14 -11.80 1.97 -9.63
CA LEU A 14 -11.04 2.47 -8.47
C LEU A 14 -10.36 3.82 -8.66
N PRO A 15 -9.75 4.18 -9.81
CA PRO A 15 -9.00 5.43 -9.91
C PRO A 15 -9.76 6.68 -9.42
N PRO A 16 -11.00 6.97 -9.86
CA PRO A 16 -11.73 8.12 -9.32
C PRO A 16 -12.03 8.00 -7.83
N VAL A 17 -12.38 6.80 -7.35
CA VAL A 17 -12.72 6.54 -5.94
C VAL A 17 -11.51 6.70 -5.01
N MET A 18 -10.34 6.23 -5.44
CA MET A 18 -9.07 6.41 -4.72
C MET A 18 -8.72 7.89 -4.60
N ARG A 19 -8.93 8.67 -5.68
CA ARG A 19 -8.75 10.13 -5.65
C ARG A 19 -9.71 10.80 -4.68
N TRP A 20 -10.99 10.43 -4.69
CA TRP A 20 -11.99 10.95 -3.74
C TRP A 20 -11.64 10.60 -2.30
N SER A 21 -11.22 9.36 -2.07
CA SER A 21 -10.76 8.86 -0.77
C SER A 21 -9.58 9.69 -0.26
N GLY A 22 -8.59 9.96 -1.11
CA GLY A 22 -7.47 10.83 -0.77
C GLY A 22 -7.91 12.27 -0.45
N ALA A 23 -8.86 12.84 -1.19
CA ALA A 23 -9.39 14.17 -0.89
C ALA A 23 -10.14 14.21 0.47
N VAL A 24 -10.94 13.19 0.77
CA VAL A 24 -11.61 13.04 2.07
C VAL A 24 -10.58 12.92 3.19
N ALA A 25 -9.57 12.06 3.02
CA ALA A 25 -8.49 11.89 3.99
C ALA A 25 -7.73 13.21 4.24
N ARG A 26 -7.32 13.93 3.19
CA ARG A 26 -6.68 15.26 3.31
C ARG A 26 -7.53 16.24 4.11
N ARG A 27 -8.85 16.26 3.84
CA ARG A 27 -9.76 17.17 4.53
C ARG A 27 -9.95 16.79 5.99
N LEU A 28 -10.16 15.52 6.29
CA LEU A 28 -10.34 15.03 7.67
C LEU A 28 -9.08 15.27 8.51
N ARG A 29 -7.89 15.15 7.93
CA ARG A 29 -6.60 15.37 8.60
C ARG A 29 -6.48 16.77 9.22
N GLN A 30 -7.26 17.74 8.76
CA GLN A 30 -7.26 19.11 9.29
C GLN A 30 -7.93 19.21 10.67
N PHE A 31 -8.74 18.23 11.07
CA PHE A 31 -9.48 18.20 12.32
C PHE A 31 -8.81 17.29 13.36
N ASN A 32 -9.31 17.32 14.61
CA ASN A 32 -9.01 16.27 15.57
C ASN A 32 -9.99 15.12 15.33
N ILE A 33 -9.47 14.03 14.79
CA ILE A 33 -10.25 12.91 14.25
C ILE A 33 -9.88 11.58 14.91
N SER A 34 -9.12 11.63 16.01
CA SER A 34 -8.75 10.44 16.77
C SER A 34 -10.02 9.76 17.28
N VAL A 35 -10.14 8.46 17.01
CA VAL A 35 -11.18 7.61 17.57
C VAL A 35 -10.51 6.69 18.58
N ASP A 36 -11.25 6.21 19.59
CA ASP A 36 -10.73 5.19 20.49
C ASP A 36 -10.24 3.99 19.67
N GLY A 37 -8.94 3.71 19.75
CA GLY A 37 -8.24 2.77 18.89
C GLY A 37 -8.34 1.32 19.35
N LYS A 38 -7.70 0.42 18.58
CA LYS A 38 -7.47 -0.98 18.97
C LYS A 38 -6.48 -1.02 20.15
N HIS A 39 -6.52 -2.09 20.95
CA HIS A 39 -5.57 -2.32 22.06
C HIS A 39 -4.66 -3.52 21.75
N SER A 40 -3.71 -3.33 20.84
CA SER A 40 -2.72 -4.34 20.44
C SER A 40 -1.35 -4.17 21.12
N GLY A 41 -1.08 -3.01 21.73
CA GLY A 41 0.17 -2.73 22.44
C GLY A 41 1.28 -2.15 21.55
N ASN A 42 1.00 -1.89 20.27
CA ASN A 42 1.86 -1.16 19.35
C ASN A 42 1.17 0.15 18.91
N ALA A 43 1.78 1.29 19.22
CA ALA A 43 1.20 2.61 18.95
C ALA A 43 0.98 2.92 17.45
N ASN A 44 1.66 2.18 16.55
CA ASN A 44 1.46 2.30 15.11
C ASN A 44 0.17 1.61 14.64
N THR A 45 -0.19 0.47 15.24
CA THR A 45 -1.38 -0.35 14.90
C THR A 45 -2.60 -0.04 15.78
N ASP A 46 -2.39 0.67 16.90
CA ASP A 46 -3.46 1.11 17.80
C ASP A 46 -4.06 2.47 17.37
N ALA A 47 -3.46 3.15 16.40
CA ALA A 47 -3.99 4.39 15.87
C ALA A 47 -5.21 4.08 14.97
N LEU A 48 -6.34 4.71 15.27
CA LEU A 48 -7.54 4.69 14.42
C LEU A 48 -8.09 6.10 14.33
N THR A 49 -8.50 6.53 13.14
CA THR A 49 -9.13 7.83 12.93
C THR A 49 -10.46 7.71 12.19
N LEU A 50 -11.24 8.78 12.22
CA LEU A 50 -12.46 8.86 11.42
C LEU A 50 -12.18 8.70 9.91
N ALA A 51 -10.96 9.03 9.46
CA ALA A 51 -10.59 8.87 8.06
C ALA A 51 -10.49 7.39 7.65
N ASP A 52 -9.89 6.53 8.50
CA ASP A 52 -9.79 5.09 8.25
C ASP A 52 -11.19 4.49 8.00
N LEU A 53 -12.12 4.79 8.91
CA LEU A 53 -13.51 4.31 8.84
C LEU A 53 -14.25 4.85 7.60
N SER A 54 -14.13 6.16 7.33
CA SER A 54 -14.87 6.83 6.25
C SER A 54 -14.35 6.47 4.86
N VAL A 55 -13.03 6.35 4.72
CA VAL A 55 -12.40 5.97 3.45
C VAL A 55 -12.71 4.51 3.14
N GLN A 56 -12.63 3.61 4.12
CA GLN A 56 -12.99 2.22 3.88
C GLN A 56 -14.47 2.07 3.50
N GLU A 57 -15.38 2.76 4.20
CA GLU A 57 -16.82 2.76 3.86
C GLU A 57 -17.03 3.16 2.39
N LEU A 58 -16.39 4.26 1.95
CA LEU A 58 -16.46 4.74 0.57
C LEU A 58 -15.92 3.72 -0.44
N LEU A 59 -14.77 3.10 -0.16
CA LEU A 59 -14.15 2.11 -1.04
C LEU A 59 -15.00 0.84 -1.15
N VAL A 60 -15.48 0.31 -0.03
CA VAL A 60 -16.31 -0.91 0.00
C VAL A 60 -17.64 -0.67 -0.73
N ALA A 61 -18.31 0.47 -0.47
CA ALA A 61 -19.55 0.81 -1.17
C ALA A 61 -19.34 0.97 -2.68
N SER A 62 -18.24 1.60 -3.09
CA SER A 62 -17.90 1.79 -4.50
C SER A 62 -17.61 0.45 -5.19
N LEU A 63 -16.84 -0.43 -4.57
CA LEU A 63 -16.55 -1.78 -5.09
C LEU A 63 -17.82 -2.63 -5.20
N ARG A 64 -18.75 -2.52 -4.25
CA ARG A 64 -20.03 -3.23 -4.25
C ARG A 64 -20.89 -2.86 -5.44
N ASP A 65 -20.93 -1.57 -5.78
CA ASP A 65 -21.85 -1.00 -6.77
C ASP A 65 -21.26 -0.85 -8.17
N ALA A 66 -19.93 -0.82 -8.31
CA ALA A 66 -19.28 -0.55 -9.59
C ALA A 66 -19.44 -1.68 -10.62
N ASP A 67 -19.14 -2.93 -10.24
CA ASP A 67 -19.28 -4.08 -11.13
C ASP A 67 -19.63 -5.35 -10.32
N PRO A 68 -20.68 -6.11 -10.70
CA PRO A 68 -21.03 -7.36 -10.05
C PRO A 68 -19.90 -8.38 -9.92
N ILE A 69 -18.92 -8.40 -10.84
CA ILE A 69 -17.80 -9.34 -10.79
C ILE A 69 -16.92 -9.12 -9.55
N LEU A 70 -16.83 -7.89 -9.06
CA LEU A 70 -16.00 -7.55 -7.89
C LEU A 70 -16.52 -8.23 -6.62
N ARG A 71 -17.85 -8.42 -6.51
CA ARG A 71 -18.49 -9.15 -5.41
C ARG A 71 -18.19 -10.65 -5.41
N THR A 72 -17.61 -11.18 -6.49
CA THR A 72 -17.15 -12.57 -6.53
C THR A 72 -15.80 -12.78 -5.84
N CYS A 73 -15.08 -11.69 -5.53
CA CYS A 73 -13.88 -11.73 -4.68
C CYS A 73 -14.27 -11.68 -3.20
N ARG A 74 -13.38 -12.15 -2.32
CA ARG A 74 -13.45 -11.82 -0.88
C ARG A 74 -12.95 -10.39 -0.68
N ILE A 75 -13.48 -9.71 0.32
CA ILE A 75 -13.07 -8.35 0.68
C ILE A 75 -12.36 -8.40 2.03
N GLN A 76 -11.20 -7.75 2.13
CA GLN A 76 -10.35 -7.74 3.31
C GLN A 76 -10.01 -6.28 3.65
N GLY A 77 -10.78 -5.67 4.51
CA GLY A 77 -10.48 -4.34 5.06
C GLY A 77 -9.66 -4.45 6.34
N GLU A 78 -8.78 -3.48 6.58
CA GLU A 78 -8.13 -3.29 7.88
C GLU A 78 -9.16 -2.98 8.98
N GLU A 79 -10.21 -2.25 8.61
CA GLU A 79 -11.32 -1.92 9.49
C GLU A 79 -12.53 -2.81 9.22
N THR A 80 -13.55 -2.73 10.07
CA THR A 80 -14.78 -3.52 9.95
C THR A 80 -15.97 -2.69 9.46
N THR A 81 -15.73 -1.65 8.65
CA THR A 81 -16.77 -0.77 8.08
C THR A 81 -17.13 -1.13 6.64
N GLY A 82 -18.30 -0.69 6.19
CA GLY A 82 -18.88 -1.01 4.89
C GLY A 82 -19.65 -2.32 4.84
N ASP A 83 -20.38 -2.50 3.73
CA ASP A 83 -21.19 -3.68 3.43
C ASP A 83 -20.33 -4.89 2.98
N MET A 84 -19.30 -5.24 3.75
CA MET A 84 -18.33 -6.28 3.40
C MET A 84 -18.98 -7.66 3.19
N ALA A 85 -20.09 -7.95 3.88
CA ALA A 85 -20.85 -9.20 3.74
C ALA A 85 -21.52 -9.38 2.35
N ARG A 86 -21.49 -8.36 1.48
CA ARG A 86 -21.98 -8.45 0.09
C ARG A 86 -20.98 -9.09 -0.87
N PHE A 87 -19.76 -9.37 -0.41
CA PHE A 87 -18.69 -10.00 -1.15
C PHE A 87 -18.62 -11.49 -0.81
N ALA A 88 -18.00 -12.29 -1.68
CA ALA A 88 -17.88 -13.74 -1.49
C ALA A 88 -16.99 -14.06 -0.29
N ALA A 89 -17.45 -14.92 0.64
CA ALA A 89 -16.65 -15.28 1.81
C ALA A 89 -15.45 -16.18 1.45
N ASP A 90 -15.65 -17.15 0.56
CA ASP A 90 -14.68 -18.23 0.29
C ASP A 90 -14.05 -18.15 -1.12
N SER A 91 -13.88 -16.93 -1.64
CA SER A 91 -13.24 -16.76 -2.95
C SER A 91 -11.72 -16.97 -2.85
N PRO A 92 -11.07 -17.63 -3.83
CA PRO A 92 -9.61 -17.72 -3.87
C PRO A 92 -8.94 -16.37 -4.18
N LEU A 93 -9.69 -15.38 -4.67
CA LEU A 93 -9.20 -14.03 -4.93
C LEU A 93 -9.73 -13.06 -3.87
N GLY A 94 -8.82 -12.31 -3.25
CA GLY A 94 -9.11 -11.27 -2.27
C GLY A 94 -8.80 -9.88 -2.80
N ILE A 95 -9.70 -8.94 -2.54
CA ILE A 95 -9.46 -7.50 -2.65
C ILE A 95 -9.17 -7.02 -1.23
N ALA A 96 -7.96 -6.57 -0.99
CA ALA A 96 -7.54 -6.01 0.28
C ALA A 96 -7.48 -4.48 0.22
N ILE A 97 -7.84 -3.84 1.33
CA ILE A 97 -7.94 -2.39 1.47
C ILE A 97 -7.18 -1.97 2.73
N ASP A 98 -6.27 -1.02 2.54
CA ASP A 98 -5.76 -0.19 3.63
C ASP A 98 -6.28 1.24 3.40
N PRO A 99 -7.23 1.72 4.22
CA PRO A 99 -7.84 3.03 4.01
C PRO A 99 -6.86 4.18 4.29
N ILE A 100 -5.92 4.00 5.23
CA ILE A 100 -4.90 4.98 5.61
C ILE A 100 -3.63 4.23 6.07
N ASP A 101 -2.81 3.82 5.11
CA ASP A 101 -1.50 3.25 5.44
C ASP A 101 -0.66 4.36 6.08
N GLY A 102 -0.07 4.07 7.25
CA GLY A 102 0.64 5.06 8.06
C GLY A 102 -0.28 5.89 8.99
N THR A 103 -1.35 5.31 9.53
CA THR A 103 -2.33 5.97 10.43
C THR A 103 -1.71 6.81 11.54
N LYS A 104 -0.61 6.36 12.16
CA LYS A 104 0.12 7.16 13.16
C LYS A 104 0.67 8.46 12.58
N GLN A 105 1.38 8.41 11.45
CA GLN A 105 1.92 9.61 10.80
C GLN A 105 0.79 10.52 10.32
N TYR A 106 -0.31 9.93 9.84
CA TYR A 106 -1.52 10.66 9.47
C TYR A 106 -2.11 11.42 10.67
N ARG A 107 -2.35 10.75 11.80
CA ARG A 107 -2.89 11.30 13.06
C ARG A 107 -1.98 12.38 13.67
N ASP A 108 -0.69 12.07 13.79
CA ASP A 108 0.28 12.90 14.52
C ASP A 108 0.77 14.10 13.68
N LYS A 109 0.43 14.13 12.39
CA LYS A 109 0.81 15.22 11.46
C LYS A 109 2.32 15.41 11.32
N THR A 110 3.08 14.32 11.43
CA THR A 110 4.55 14.33 11.44
C THR A 110 5.19 14.22 10.05
N GLY A 111 4.40 14.03 8.99
CA GLY A 111 4.87 13.95 7.60
C GLY A 111 3.72 13.84 6.60
N ASN A 112 4.02 13.56 5.33
CA ASN A 112 3.03 13.46 4.25
C ASN A 112 2.99 12.05 3.61
N GLY A 113 3.44 11.05 4.34
CA GLY A 113 3.71 9.70 3.83
C GLY A 113 2.58 8.69 3.92
N TYR A 114 1.38 9.11 4.35
CA TYR A 114 0.23 8.20 4.34
C TYR A 114 -0.29 7.96 2.92
N SER A 115 -0.94 6.81 2.72
CA SER A 115 -1.55 6.45 1.44
C SER A 115 -2.86 5.70 1.60
N VAL A 116 -3.68 5.72 0.56
CA VAL A 116 -4.83 4.82 0.39
C VAL A 116 -4.40 3.68 -0.52
N ILE A 117 -4.69 2.44 -0.14
CA ILE A 117 -4.27 1.24 -0.87
C ILE A 117 -5.49 0.36 -1.17
N VAL A 118 -5.57 -0.11 -2.41
CA VAL A 118 -6.40 -1.26 -2.78
C VAL A 118 -5.60 -2.20 -3.65
N HIS A 119 -5.63 -3.49 -3.35
CA HIS A 119 -4.96 -4.49 -4.18
C HIS A 119 -5.76 -5.79 -4.30
N LEU A 120 -5.56 -6.50 -5.41
CA LEU A 120 -6.11 -7.83 -5.69
C LEU A 120 -5.00 -8.86 -5.50
N HIS A 121 -5.31 -9.98 -4.84
CA HIS A 121 -4.36 -11.07 -4.66
C HIS A 121 -5.04 -12.44 -4.63
N ASP A 122 -4.27 -13.50 -4.92
CA ASP A 122 -4.55 -14.84 -4.39
C ASP A 122 -3.72 -15.07 -3.13
N ASP A 123 -3.68 -16.28 -2.59
CA ASP A 123 -2.97 -16.65 -1.36
C ASP A 123 -1.44 -16.43 -1.35
N SER A 124 -0.84 -16.05 -2.46
CA SER A 124 0.62 -15.92 -2.59
C SER A 124 1.08 -14.86 -3.59
N THR A 125 0.16 -14.34 -4.40
CA THR A 125 0.49 -13.49 -5.53
C THR A 125 -0.42 -12.27 -5.55
N PRO A 126 0.15 -11.06 -5.44
CA PRO A 126 -0.57 -9.85 -5.80
C PRO A 126 -0.72 -9.78 -7.33
N HIS A 127 -1.91 -9.46 -7.81
CA HIS A 127 -2.25 -9.41 -9.24
C HIS A 127 -2.49 -7.99 -9.75
N TYR A 128 -2.94 -7.11 -8.86
CA TYR A 128 -3.18 -5.69 -9.14
C TYR A 128 -2.96 -4.90 -7.85
N SER A 129 -2.30 -3.76 -7.91
CA SER A 129 -2.16 -2.85 -6.78
C SER A 129 -2.36 -1.42 -7.25
N LEU A 130 -3.18 -0.65 -6.53
CA LEU A 130 -3.37 0.76 -6.76
C LEU A 130 -3.17 1.51 -5.44
N VAL A 131 -2.27 2.49 -5.46
CA VAL A 131 -1.93 3.34 -4.34
C VAL A 131 -2.12 4.79 -4.72
N PHE A 132 -2.70 5.56 -3.81
CA PHE A 132 -2.73 7.00 -3.90
C PHE A 132 -2.18 7.63 -2.62
N ALA A 133 -1.09 8.38 -2.73
CA ALA A 133 -0.47 9.14 -1.64
C ALA A 133 -0.91 10.61 -1.72
N PRO A 134 -1.94 11.04 -0.96
CA PRO A 134 -2.68 12.27 -1.28
C PRO A 134 -1.90 13.56 -1.02
N GLU A 135 -0.92 13.53 -0.13
CA GLU A 135 -0.11 14.69 0.28
C GLU A 135 1.35 14.61 -0.20
N MET A 136 1.68 13.58 -0.98
CA MET A 136 2.97 13.49 -1.66
C MET A 136 2.87 14.25 -2.99
N GLY A 137 3.41 15.48 -3.01
CA GLY A 137 3.23 16.42 -4.12
C GLY A 137 1.99 17.32 -3.96
N GLU A 138 1.77 18.23 -4.92
CA GLU A 138 0.70 19.23 -4.83
C GLU A 138 -0.71 18.61 -4.80
N HIS A 139 -0.96 17.69 -5.74
CA HIS A 139 -2.24 17.01 -5.91
C HIS A 139 -2.22 15.54 -5.48
N GLY A 140 -1.09 15.06 -4.96
CA GLY A 140 -0.86 13.66 -4.62
C GLY A 140 -0.05 12.91 -5.67
N THR A 141 0.32 11.68 -5.34
CA THR A 141 1.14 10.80 -6.18
C THR A 141 0.48 9.42 -6.30
N TRP A 142 0.46 8.88 -7.52
CA TRP A 142 -0.06 7.57 -7.84
C TRP A 142 1.04 6.51 -7.90
N VAL A 143 0.67 5.27 -7.57
CA VAL A 143 1.36 4.05 -8.02
C VAL A 143 0.31 3.05 -8.48
N GLU A 144 0.46 2.51 -9.69
CA GLU A 144 -0.34 1.37 -10.16
C GLU A 144 0.60 0.25 -10.63
N VAL A 145 0.30 -0.97 -10.22
CA VAL A 145 1.09 -2.16 -10.52
C VAL A 145 0.18 -3.26 -11.06
N THR A 146 0.55 -3.81 -12.22
CA THR A 146 0.02 -5.06 -12.79
C THR A 146 1.18 -6.02 -13.03
N ALA A 147 0.89 -7.25 -13.46
CA ALA A 147 1.91 -8.21 -13.83
C ALA A 147 2.90 -7.70 -14.90
N GLU A 148 2.48 -6.74 -15.73
CA GLU A 148 3.24 -6.26 -16.89
C GLU A 148 3.63 -4.79 -16.80
N ARG A 149 3.11 -4.06 -15.81
CA ARG A 149 3.24 -2.59 -15.77
C ARG A 149 3.42 -2.06 -14.35
N ILE A 150 4.39 -1.17 -14.17
CA ILE A 150 4.47 -0.25 -13.03
C ILE A 150 4.40 1.17 -13.57
N VAL A 151 3.46 1.96 -13.08
CA VAL A 151 3.44 3.42 -13.29
C VAL A 151 3.47 4.15 -11.96
N CYS A 152 4.12 5.32 -11.95
CA CYS A 152 4.19 6.18 -10.78
C CYS A 152 4.36 7.63 -11.20
N GLY A 153 3.70 8.56 -10.50
CA GLY A 153 3.87 9.99 -10.75
C GLY A 153 2.74 10.84 -10.16
N PRO A 154 2.82 12.17 -10.34
CA PRO A 154 1.89 13.11 -9.72
C PRO A 154 0.48 12.99 -10.31
N ASP A 155 -0.52 13.34 -9.50
CA ASP A 155 -1.90 13.51 -9.97
C ASP A 155 -2.08 14.83 -10.75
N ASP A 156 -3.07 14.83 -11.63
CA ASP A 156 -3.57 16.02 -12.32
C ASP A 156 -5.12 16.04 -12.23
N PRO A 157 -5.69 16.87 -11.35
CA PRO A 157 -7.13 16.92 -11.14
C PRO A 157 -7.89 17.57 -12.30
N SER A 158 -7.21 18.15 -13.30
CA SER A 158 -7.86 18.65 -14.53
C SER A 158 -8.30 17.52 -15.48
N ARG A 159 -7.84 16.29 -15.22
CA ARG A 159 -8.10 15.09 -16.03
C ARG A 159 -8.74 14.00 -15.17
N THR A 160 -9.36 13.00 -15.81
CA THR A 160 -9.85 11.83 -15.07
C THR A 160 -8.68 11.06 -14.46
N ALA A 161 -8.90 10.38 -13.33
CA ALA A 161 -7.83 9.63 -12.65
C ALA A 161 -7.25 8.51 -13.53
N ARG A 162 -8.09 7.88 -14.34
CA ARG A 162 -7.67 6.87 -15.30
C ARG A 162 -6.77 7.46 -16.39
N ASP A 163 -7.15 8.59 -16.98
CA ASP A 163 -6.33 9.27 -17.99
C ASP A 163 -4.96 9.65 -17.43
N VAL A 164 -4.91 10.13 -16.18
CA VAL A 164 -3.64 10.45 -15.51
C VAL A 164 -2.76 9.21 -15.42
N LEU A 165 -3.24 8.14 -14.78
CA LEU A 165 -2.50 6.90 -14.62
C LEU A 165 -2.01 6.33 -15.97
N ASP A 166 -2.85 6.40 -17.00
CA ASP A 166 -2.50 5.89 -18.34
C ASP A 166 -1.36 6.68 -18.99
N SER A 167 -1.27 7.98 -18.69
CA SER A 167 -0.20 8.87 -19.17
C SER A 167 1.07 8.86 -18.33
N LEU A 168 1.08 8.22 -17.16
CA LEU A 168 2.24 8.18 -16.28
C LEU A 168 3.39 7.38 -16.90
N PRO A 169 4.65 7.72 -16.56
CA PRO A 169 5.81 6.98 -17.04
C PRO A 169 5.73 5.50 -16.69
N ASP A 170 6.00 4.64 -17.68
CA ASP A 170 6.19 3.21 -17.45
C ASP A 170 7.58 2.97 -16.83
N LEU A 171 7.59 2.45 -15.62
CA LEU A 171 8.78 2.19 -14.85
C LEU A 171 9.12 0.69 -14.78
N THR A 172 8.42 -0.18 -15.49
CA THR A 172 8.50 -1.66 -15.37
C THR A 172 9.91 -2.21 -15.54
N ALA A 173 10.71 -1.59 -16.42
CA ALA A 173 12.05 -2.05 -16.76
C ALA A 173 12.89 -2.42 -15.53
N ARG A 174 13.56 -3.57 -15.60
CA ARG A 174 14.45 -4.05 -14.53
C ARG A 174 15.52 -3.01 -14.25
N ARG A 175 15.71 -2.69 -12.98
CA ARG A 175 16.73 -1.71 -12.57
C ARG A 175 18.11 -2.33 -12.63
N VAL A 176 19.00 -1.68 -13.36
CA VAL A 176 20.44 -1.96 -13.34
C VAL A 176 21.09 -1.35 -12.09
N ASN A 177 20.57 -0.21 -11.62
CA ASN A 177 21.06 0.54 -10.46
C ASN A 177 19.88 1.01 -9.60
N ALA A 178 19.53 0.26 -8.55
CA ALA A 178 18.61 0.77 -7.53
C ALA A 178 19.35 1.70 -6.56
N GLY A 179 18.62 2.65 -5.98
CA GLY A 179 19.11 3.49 -4.89
C GLY A 179 19.38 2.67 -3.61
N PRO A 180 20.07 3.25 -2.62
CA PRO A 180 20.51 2.54 -1.43
C PRO A 180 19.39 2.32 -0.39
N GLY A 181 18.24 2.99 -0.55
CA GLY A 181 17.20 3.06 0.47
C GLY A 181 16.59 1.71 0.79
N ILE A 182 16.50 1.39 2.08
CA ILE A 182 15.79 0.24 2.62
C ILE A 182 14.83 0.76 3.68
N TYR A 183 13.55 0.54 3.48
CA TYR A 183 12.53 0.88 4.47
C TYR A 183 12.51 -0.16 5.59
N LEU A 184 12.39 0.30 6.83
CA LEU A 184 12.29 -0.54 8.01
C LEU A 184 11.10 -0.15 8.88
N ILE A 185 10.33 -1.15 9.30
CA ILE A 185 9.24 -0.99 10.25
C ILE A 185 8.99 -2.29 11.01
N GLY A 186 8.41 -2.16 12.21
CA GLY A 186 7.84 -3.27 12.97
C GLY A 186 8.75 -3.81 14.07
N PHE A 187 9.96 -3.28 14.21
CA PHE A 187 10.87 -3.61 15.31
C PHE A 187 10.56 -2.78 16.58
N GLN A 188 9.36 -2.21 16.65
CA GLN A 188 8.85 -1.45 17.80
C GLN A 188 9.82 -0.31 18.19
N GLN A 189 10.27 -0.28 19.44
CA GLN A 189 11.20 0.74 19.95
C GLN A 189 12.61 0.66 19.33
N ARG A 190 12.89 -0.35 18.51
CA ARG A 190 14.20 -0.60 17.92
C ARG A 190 14.29 -0.22 16.44
N ASP A 191 13.22 0.31 15.83
CA ASP A 191 13.22 0.67 14.41
C ASP A 191 14.41 1.56 14.03
N THR A 192 14.67 2.64 14.79
CA THR A 192 15.83 3.52 14.55
C THR A 192 17.16 2.77 14.69
N GLN A 193 17.30 1.92 15.72
CA GLN A 193 18.53 1.12 15.89
C GLN A 193 18.75 0.21 14.68
N ARG A 194 17.71 -0.49 14.23
CA ARG A 194 17.78 -1.43 13.10
C ARG A 194 18.04 -0.72 11.78
N ALA A 195 17.47 0.47 11.56
CA ALA A 195 17.80 1.29 10.40
C ALA A 195 19.30 1.64 10.36
N ARG A 196 19.91 1.97 11.51
CA ARG A 196 21.35 2.25 11.60
C ARG A 196 22.24 1.02 11.40
N GLU A 197 21.75 -0.17 11.74
CA GLU A 197 22.46 -1.42 11.41
C GLU A 197 22.49 -1.64 9.89
N VAL A 198 21.44 -1.26 9.16
CA VAL A 198 21.41 -1.34 7.69
C VAL A 198 22.42 -0.39 7.04
N ASP A 199 22.66 0.79 7.60
CA ASP A 199 23.67 1.75 7.10
C ASP A 199 25.10 1.15 7.06
N GLN A 200 25.34 0.08 7.85
CA GLN A 200 26.63 -0.62 7.92
C GLN A 200 26.77 -1.74 6.87
N LEU A 201 25.69 -2.08 6.16
CA LEU A 201 25.67 -3.19 5.21
C LEU A 201 26.18 -2.76 3.82
N VAL A 202 27.06 -3.60 3.26
CA VAL A 202 27.56 -3.46 1.89
C VAL A 202 26.98 -4.57 1.03
N VAL A 203 26.15 -4.22 0.06
CA VAL A 203 25.56 -5.17 -0.90
C VAL A 203 26.04 -4.82 -2.30
N ARG A 204 26.68 -5.79 -2.97
CA ARG A 204 27.24 -5.61 -4.32
C ARG A 204 28.15 -4.38 -4.45
N GLY A 205 28.95 -4.12 -3.42
CA GLY A 205 29.90 -3.00 -3.39
C GLY A 205 29.28 -1.62 -3.15
N ARG A 206 28.04 -1.55 -2.65
CA ARG A 206 27.37 -0.28 -2.28
C ARG A 206 26.86 -0.36 -0.86
N ASN A 207 26.94 0.75 -0.14
CA ASN A 207 26.31 0.90 1.16
C ASN A 207 24.80 1.01 0.99
N LEU A 208 24.06 0.36 1.88
CA LEU A 208 22.62 0.58 2.02
C LEU A 208 22.36 1.81 2.90
N ALA A 209 21.13 2.31 2.87
CA ALA A 209 20.65 3.39 3.73
C ALA A 209 19.32 2.95 4.36
N GLY A 210 19.33 2.73 5.68
CA GLY A 210 18.14 2.34 6.42
C GLY A 210 17.28 3.54 6.79
N HIS A 211 15.97 3.43 6.57
CA HIS A 211 15.00 4.49 6.88
C HIS A 211 13.79 3.94 7.63
N THR A 212 13.44 4.58 8.74
CA THR A 212 12.18 4.35 9.46
C THR A 212 11.03 5.14 8.86
N SER A 213 9.78 4.80 9.21
CA SER A 213 8.58 5.54 8.75
C SER A 213 8.64 7.04 9.04
N ASP A 214 9.24 7.43 10.18
CA ASP A 214 9.33 8.83 10.62
C ASP A 214 10.40 9.62 9.84
N GLU A 215 11.37 8.93 9.22
CA GLU A 215 12.43 9.55 8.42
C GLU A 215 12.08 9.65 6.93
N MET A 216 11.06 8.91 6.51
CA MET A 216 10.63 8.88 5.13
C MET A 216 9.91 10.19 4.74
N PRO A 217 10.29 10.84 3.62
CA PRO A 217 9.67 12.09 3.20
C PRO A 217 8.28 11.90 2.56
N GLY A 218 7.80 10.66 2.44
CA GLY A 218 6.54 10.30 1.79
C GLY A 218 6.25 8.81 1.92
N SER A 219 5.23 8.33 1.22
CA SER A 219 4.86 6.91 1.20
C SER A 219 5.95 6.07 0.54
N ILE A 220 6.15 4.84 1.03
CA ILE A 220 7.20 3.95 0.52
C ILE A 220 6.98 3.51 -0.92
N TYR A 221 5.72 3.36 -1.35
CA TYR A 221 5.43 2.76 -2.66
C TYR A 221 5.93 3.61 -3.83
N PRO A 222 5.73 4.96 -3.86
CA PRO A 222 6.37 5.81 -4.85
C PRO A 222 7.89 5.64 -4.92
N PHE A 223 8.59 5.58 -3.77
CA PHE A 223 10.04 5.43 -3.74
C PHE A 223 10.53 4.05 -4.20
N MET A 224 9.79 2.99 -3.85
CA MET A 224 10.01 1.67 -4.40
C MET A 224 9.70 1.63 -5.90
N ALA A 225 8.67 2.34 -6.36
CA ALA A 225 8.27 2.41 -7.76
C ALA A 225 9.23 3.25 -8.61
N THR A 226 9.91 4.28 -8.07
CA THR A 226 10.83 5.14 -8.83
C THR A 226 12.25 4.58 -8.92
N GLY A 227 12.83 4.09 -7.83
CA GLY A 227 14.26 3.77 -7.87
C GLY A 227 14.91 3.78 -6.52
N GLU A 228 14.46 4.73 -5.74
CA GLU A 228 15.19 5.31 -4.62
C GLU A 228 15.35 4.31 -3.50
N TYR A 229 14.30 3.50 -3.28
CA TYR A 229 14.31 2.41 -2.33
C TYR A 229 14.45 1.08 -3.08
N SER A 230 15.48 0.32 -2.73
CA SER A 230 15.76 -1.00 -3.29
C SER A 230 14.93 -2.10 -2.65
N GLY A 231 14.32 -1.85 -1.48
CA GLY A 231 13.43 -2.79 -0.81
C GLY A 231 12.98 -2.32 0.56
N SER A 232 12.40 -3.24 1.31
CA SER A 232 11.96 -3.04 2.69
C SER A 232 12.27 -4.27 3.55
N LEU A 233 12.40 -4.06 4.85
CA LEU A 233 12.52 -5.06 5.90
C LEU A 233 11.41 -4.81 6.91
N ILE A 234 10.41 -5.69 6.92
CA ILE A 234 9.17 -5.49 7.69
C ILE A 234 9.06 -6.63 8.70
N HIS A 235 8.99 -6.28 9.98
CA HIS A 235 8.70 -7.19 11.08
C HIS A 235 7.19 -7.09 11.37
N SER A 236 6.49 -8.22 11.44
CA SER A 236 5.01 -8.27 11.50
C SER A 236 4.31 -7.58 10.30
N PRO A 237 4.53 -8.02 9.05
CA PRO A 237 3.80 -7.45 7.92
C PRO A 237 2.28 -7.64 8.08
N ASN A 238 1.46 -6.84 7.41
CA ASN A 238 0.00 -7.05 7.33
C ASN A 238 -0.46 -7.24 5.88
N ILE A 239 -1.58 -7.95 5.70
CA ILE A 239 -2.07 -8.32 4.36
C ILE A 239 -2.56 -7.10 3.55
N TYR A 240 -2.75 -5.94 4.17
CA TYR A 240 -3.36 -4.78 3.54
C TYR A 240 -2.33 -3.93 2.78
N ASP A 241 -1.08 -3.88 3.27
CA ASP A 241 -0.02 -3.00 2.78
C ASP A 241 1.15 -3.72 2.07
N PHE A 242 1.73 -4.74 2.71
CA PHE A 242 2.94 -5.43 2.31
C PHE A 242 2.86 -6.05 0.91
N PRO A 243 1.72 -6.64 0.48
CA PRO A 243 1.59 -7.17 -0.88
C PRO A 243 1.92 -6.16 -1.97
N VAL A 244 1.76 -4.85 -1.74
CA VAL A 244 2.12 -3.82 -2.71
C VAL A 244 3.64 -3.76 -2.91
N SER A 245 4.41 -3.71 -1.83
CA SER A 245 5.88 -3.74 -1.89
C SER A 245 6.39 -5.02 -2.58
N MET A 246 5.77 -6.15 -2.26
CA MET A 246 6.06 -7.44 -2.90
C MET A 246 5.72 -7.43 -4.40
N HIS A 247 4.60 -6.82 -4.79
CA HIS A 247 4.18 -6.71 -6.19
C HIS A 247 5.19 -5.90 -7.00
N ILE A 248 5.58 -4.72 -6.49
CA ILE A 248 6.60 -3.86 -7.11
C ILE A 248 7.92 -4.63 -7.25
N ALA A 249 8.37 -5.31 -6.19
CA ALA A 249 9.60 -6.07 -6.21
C ALA A 249 9.59 -7.17 -7.27
N ARG A 250 8.51 -7.96 -7.35
CA ARG A 250 8.36 -9.08 -8.30
C ARG A 250 8.34 -8.64 -9.75
N VAL A 251 7.56 -7.61 -10.09
CA VAL A 251 7.49 -7.08 -11.46
C VAL A 251 8.87 -6.55 -11.91
N ARG A 252 9.70 -6.08 -10.97
CA ARG A 252 11.09 -5.65 -11.21
C ARG A 252 12.12 -6.78 -11.20
N GLY A 253 11.69 -8.03 -11.07
CA GLY A 253 12.56 -9.22 -11.03
C GLY A 253 13.27 -9.46 -9.70
N GLY A 254 12.75 -8.89 -8.61
CA GLY A 254 13.05 -9.25 -7.22
C GLY A 254 11.98 -10.19 -6.65
N ASP A 255 11.98 -10.37 -5.33
CA ASP A 255 10.95 -11.15 -4.61
C ASP A 255 10.92 -10.76 -3.13
N ALA A 256 9.95 -11.28 -2.39
CA ALA A 256 9.83 -11.20 -0.94
C ALA A 256 9.98 -12.59 -0.30
N VAL A 257 10.84 -12.68 0.72
CA VAL A 257 11.14 -13.93 1.44
C VAL A 257 11.12 -13.71 2.94
N TRP A 258 10.71 -14.73 3.68
CA TRP A 258 10.85 -14.76 5.14
C TRP A 258 12.33 -14.82 5.53
N VAL A 259 12.79 -13.89 6.37
CA VAL A 259 14.22 -13.79 6.72
C VAL A 259 14.75 -15.06 7.40
N HIS A 260 13.94 -15.68 8.26
CA HIS A 260 14.36 -16.80 9.11
C HIS A 260 14.55 -18.12 8.33
N ASN A 261 13.80 -18.36 7.23
CA ASN A 261 13.84 -19.62 6.48
C ASN A 261 14.06 -19.45 4.95
N ARG A 262 14.09 -18.20 4.46
CA ARG A 262 14.23 -17.80 3.06
C ARG A 262 13.15 -18.36 2.12
N GLN A 263 12.05 -18.87 2.65
CA GLN A 263 10.92 -19.30 1.85
C GLN A 263 10.17 -18.09 1.30
N PRO A 264 9.54 -18.21 0.12
CA PRO A 264 8.68 -17.15 -0.41
C PRO A 264 7.56 -16.79 0.56
N VAL A 265 7.25 -15.51 0.67
CA VAL A 265 6.12 -15.04 1.49
C VAL A 265 4.79 -15.49 0.86
N HIS A 266 3.85 -15.87 1.72
CA HIS A 266 2.47 -16.21 1.35
C HIS A 266 1.48 -15.65 2.39
N TYR A 267 0.21 -15.57 2.00
CA TYR A 267 -0.88 -14.96 2.77
C TYR A 267 -1.79 -15.98 3.48
N ARG A 268 -1.42 -17.26 3.45
CA ARG A 268 -2.23 -18.36 4.01
C ARG A 268 -2.21 -18.46 5.53
N GLU A 269 -1.23 -17.84 6.17
CA GLU A 269 -1.02 -17.92 7.61
C GLU A 269 -1.10 -16.52 8.18
N LEU A 270 -1.60 -16.41 9.41
CA LEU A 270 -1.56 -15.17 10.17
C LEU A 270 -0.10 -14.74 10.34
N TRP A 271 0.19 -13.51 9.95
CA TRP A 271 1.50 -12.90 10.06
C TRP A 271 1.74 -12.41 11.49
N MET A 272 1.82 -13.39 12.39
CA MET A 272 2.22 -13.19 13.78
C MET A 272 3.74 -13.35 13.81
N ASP A 273 4.45 -12.22 13.87
CA ASP A 273 5.80 -12.22 14.45
C ASP A 273 5.67 -11.96 15.95
#